data_AF-I3J2M6-F1
#
_entry.id   AF-I3J2M6-F1
#
_cell.length_a   1.000
_cell.length_b   1.000
_cell.length_c   1.000
_cell.angle_alpha   90.00
_cell.angle_beta   90.00
_cell.angle_gamma   90.00
#
_symmetry.space_group_name_H-M   'P 1'
#
loop_
_entity.id
_entity.type
_entity.pdbx_description
1 polymer ?
#
loop_
_entity_poly.entity_id
_entity_poly.type
_entity_poly.pdbx_seq_one_letter_code
_entity_poly.pdbx_strand_id
1 'polypeptide(L)'
;VKRYFKMITSAGIKVNVPKTRRTFCKKCKKHQPHKVTQYKKGKDSLYVQGKRRYDRKQSGYGGQSKPIFRKKAKTTKKIVLRLECVEPNCRSKRMLAIKRCKHFELGGDKKRKNANARCSWIGYVIILSLFTL
;
A
#
# COMPACT_ATOMS: atom_id res chain seq x y z
N VAL A 1 -19.43 -26.94 -12.47
CA VAL A 1 -18.00 -26.78 -12.10
C VAL A 1 -17.79 -25.49 -11.28
N LYS A 2 -18.43 -25.44 -10.10
CA LYS A 2 -18.36 -24.31 -9.15
C LYS A 2 -17.98 -24.90 -7.80
N ARG A 3 -16.69 -25.17 -7.57
CA ARG A 3 -16.19 -25.55 -6.25
C ARG A 3 -14.67 -25.60 -6.26
N TYR A 4 -14.06 -24.95 -5.27
CA TYR A 4 -12.65 -25.07 -4.89
C TYR A 4 -11.60 -24.34 -5.76
N PHE A 5 -11.71 -23.01 -5.89
CA PHE A 5 -10.49 -22.20 -5.84
C PHE A 5 -10.44 -21.44 -4.52
N LYS A 6 -10.27 -22.25 -3.47
CA LYS A 6 -9.65 -21.97 -2.19
C LYS A 6 -9.77 -20.51 -1.72
N MET A 7 -10.79 -20.27 -0.90
CA MET A 7 -10.70 -19.31 0.20
C MET A 7 -9.51 -19.70 1.09
N ILE A 8 -8.30 -19.33 0.69
CA ILE A 8 -7.18 -19.26 1.61
C ILE A 8 -7.39 -17.96 2.35
N THR A 9 -7.96 -18.09 3.55
CA THR A 9 -7.66 -17.28 4.73
C THR A 9 -6.37 -16.46 4.56
N SER A 10 -6.48 -15.23 4.08
CA SER A 10 -5.34 -14.31 4.07
C SER A 10 -5.24 -13.71 5.47
N ALA A 11 -4.62 -14.46 6.39
CA ALA A 11 -4.03 -13.86 7.59
C ALA A 11 -3.39 -12.54 7.16
N GLY A 12 -3.82 -11.42 7.76
CA GLY A 12 -3.48 -10.08 7.29
C GLY A 12 -1.96 -9.86 7.32
N ILE A 13 -1.26 -10.20 6.23
CA ILE A 13 0.15 -9.92 6.06
C ILE A 13 0.27 -8.41 5.91
N LYS A 14 0.50 -7.73 7.04
CA LYS A 14 0.84 -6.32 7.08
C LYS A 14 2.15 -6.12 6.33
N VAL A 15 2.13 -5.31 5.27
CA VAL A 15 3.34 -4.96 4.53
C VAL A 15 3.97 -3.75 5.19
N ASN A 16 5.16 -3.94 5.77
CA ASN A 16 5.96 -2.88 6.38
C ASN A 16 7.12 -2.49 5.46
N VAL A 17 7.26 -1.19 5.18
CA VAL A 17 8.39 -0.63 4.43
C VAL A 17 9.13 0.39 5.29
N PRO A 18 10.47 0.34 5.38
CA PRO A 18 11.22 1.30 6.18
C PRO A 18 11.12 2.73 5.61
N LYS A 19 11.16 3.74 6.49
CA LYS A 19 11.14 5.16 6.12
C LYS A 19 12.42 5.60 5.39
N THR A 20 13.52 4.86 5.56
CA THR A 20 14.79 5.10 4.87
C THR A 20 15.27 3.82 4.19
N ARG A 21 15.81 3.95 2.97
CA ARG A 21 16.39 2.81 2.23
C ARG A 21 17.58 3.27 1.39
N ARG A 22 18.70 2.55 1.43
CA ARG A 22 19.82 2.79 0.50
C ARG A 22 19.46 2.20 -0.87
N THR A 23 19.39 3.04 -1.89
CA THR A 23 19.12 2.61 -3.27
C THR A 23 19.93 3.42 -4.27
N PHE A 24 20.08 2.91 -5.48
CA PHE A 24 20.73 3.62 -6.57
C PHE A 24 19.98 4.91 -6.93
N CYS A 25 20.70 6.03 -6.94
CA CYS A 25 20.21 7.32 -7.42
C CYS A 25 20.66 7.56 -8.86
N LYS A 26 19.72 7.81 -9.79
CA LYS A 26 20.03 8.04 -11.21
C LYS A 26 20.87 9.30 -11.46
N LYS A 27 20.62 10.39 -10.71
CA LYS A 27 21.38 11.65 -10.88
C LYS A 27 22.82 11.54 -10.36
N CYS A 28 22.99 11.07 -9.11
CA CYS A 28 24.31 10.92 -8.50
C CYS A 28 25.09 9.70 -9.01
N LYS A 29 24.46 8.77 -9.73
CA LYS A 29 25.02 7.50 -10.20
C LYS A 29 25.66 6.63 -9.09
N LYS A 30 25.25 6.83 -7.83
CA LYS A 30 25.74 6.11 -6.64
C LYS A 30 24.59 5.68 -5.74
N HIS A 31 24.85 4.69 -4.87
CA HIS A 31 23.88 4.23 -3.87
C HIS A 31 23.82 5.17 -2.68
N GLN A 32 22.72 5.91 -2.56
CA GLN A 32 22.50 6.89 -1.50
C GLN A 32 21.31 6.49 -0.62
N PRO A 33 21.25 6.95 0.64
CA PRO A 33 20.05 6.83 1.44
C PRO A 33 18.94 7.68 0.81
N HIS A 34 17.76 7.09 0.68
CA HIS A 34 16.55 7.75 0.20
C HIS A 34 15.51 7.78 1.32
N LYS A 35 14.83 8.92 1.48
CA LYS A 35 13.62 9.04 2.27
C LYS A 35 12.47 8.44 1.48
N VAL A 36 11.76 7.49 2.08
CA VAL A 36 10.64 6.78 1.48
C VAL A 36 9.35 7.40 1.99
N THR A 37 8.48 7.81 1.07
CA THR A 37 7.15 8.34 1.40
C THR A 37 6.08 7.63 0.55
N GLN A 38 4.85 7.62 1.02
CA GLN A 38 3.73 7.14 0.20
C GLN A 38 3.32 8.23 -0.79
N TYR A 39 3.22 7.88 -2.07
CA TYR A 39 2.66 8.79 -3.06
C TYR A 39 1.15 8.93 -2.87
N LYS A 40 0.68 10.18 -2.80
CA LYS A 40 -0.73 10.54 -2.86
C LYS A 40 -0.99 11.27 -4.18
N LYS A 41 -2.08 10.93 -4.86
CA LYS A 41 -2.52 11.68 -6.04
C LYS A 41 -2.90 13.09 -5.60
N GLY A 42 -2.42 14.11 -6.31
CA GLY A 42 -2.83 15.50 -6.10
C GLY A 42 -4.26 15.76 -6.58
N LYS A 43 -4.76 16.97 -6.29
CA LYS A 43 -6.03 17.47 -6.86
C LYS A 43 -5.89 17.59 -8.38
N ASP A 44 -6.93 17.20 -9.12
CA ASP A 44 -6.96 17.35 -10.56
C ASP A 44 -7.09 18.85 -10.93
N SER A 45 -6.28 19.33 -11.87
CA SER A 45 -6.32 20.73 -12.34
C SER A 45 -7.50 20.96 -13.30
N LEU A 46 -8.12 22.14 -13.23
CA LEU A 46 -9.26 22.52 -14.07
C LEU A 46 -8.84 22.95 -15.48
N TYR A 47 -7.63 23.50 -15.63
CA TYR A 47 -7.16 24.10 -16.88
C TYR A 47 -6.53 23.09 -17.85
N VAL A 48 -6.43 21.81 -17.47
CA VAL A 48 -5.94 20.76 -18.37
C VAL A 48 -6.88 20.60 -19.56
N GLN A 49 -6.32 20.36 -20.75
CA GLN A 49 -7.08 20.30 -22.00
C GLN A 49 -8.29 19.34 -21.94
N GLY A 50 -8.11 18.18 -21.31
CA GLY A 50 -9.18 17.18 -21.17
C GLY A 50 -10.35 17.66 -20.31
N LYS A 51 -10.06 18.40 -19.22
CA LYS A 51 -11.08 18.96 -18.34
C LYS A 51 -11.81 20.13 -19.00
N ARG A 52 -11.09 21.06 -19.63
CA ARG A 52 -11.68 22.14 -20.45
C ARG A 52 -12.62 21.62 -21.53
N ARG A 53 -12.21 20.57 -22.25
CA ARG A 53 -13.05 19.91 -23.26
C ARG A 53 -14.28 19.25 -22.64
N TYR A 54 -14.13 18.58 -21.49
CA TYR A 54 -15.22 17.93 -20.79
C TYR A 54 -16.26 18.96 -20.30
N ASP A 55 -15.81 20.06 -19.70
CA ASP A 55 -16.69 21.09 -19.16
C ASP A 55 -17.48 21.79 -20.26
N ARG A 56 -16.85 22.11 -21.40
CA ARG A 56 -17.52 22.62 -22.59
C ARG A 56 -18.51 21.62 -23.20
N LYS A 57 -18.22 20.32 -23.11
CA LYS A 57 -19.16 19.28 -23.58
C LYS A 57 -20.34 19.10 -22.62
N GLN A 58 -20.11 19.38 -21.34
CA GLN A 58 -21.09 19.17 -20.28
C GLN A 58 -22.07 20.36 -20.14
N SER A 59 -21.71 21.54 -20.64
CA SER A 59 -22.58 22.72 -20.63
C SER A 59 -23.77 22.59 -21.59
N GLY A 60 -24.92 23.15 -21.21
CA GLY A 60 -26.16 23.11 -21.98
C GLY A 60 -27.11 21.99 -21.54
N TYR A 61 -28.12 21.71 -22.35
CA TYR A 61 -29.07 20.62 -22.13
C TYR A 61 -28.52 19.28 -22.67
N GLY A 62 -28.98 18.15 -22.11
CA GLY A 62 -28.55 16.82 -22.58
C GLY A 62 -27.92 15.90 -21.52
N GLY A 63 -27.91 16.31 -20.24
CA GLY A 63 -27.54 15.43 -19.13
C GLY A 63 -26.06 15.05 -19.08
N GLN A 64 -25.75 13.80 -18.74
CA GLN A 64 -24.37 13.34 -18.57
C GLN A 64 -23.73 12.93 -19.91
N SER A 65 -22.69 13.65 -20.34
CA SER A 65 -22.10 13.54 -21.69
C SER A 65 -21.01 12.45 -21.86
N LYS A 66 -20.51 11.87 -20.76
CA LYS A 66 -19.53 10.78 -20.76
C LYS A 66 -19.89 9.68 -19.75
N PRO A 67 -19.52 8.42 -20.02
CA PRO A 67 -19.89 7.30 -19.16
C PRO A 67 -19.19 7.35 -17.79
N ILE A 68 -19.95 7.08 -16.74
CA ILE A 68 -19.43 6.89 -15.37
C ILE A 68 -19.23 5.38 -15.14
N PHE A 69 -18.02 4.97 -14.78
CA PHE A 69 -17.72 3.58 -14.46
C PHE A 69 -18.26 3.17 -13.07
N ARG A 70 -19.36 2.41 -13.05
CA ARG A 70 -20.04 1.97 -11.82
C ARG A 70 -19.55 0.62 -11.26
N LYS A 71 -19.17 -0.33 -12.11
CA LYS A 71 -18.86 -1.74 -11.71
C LYS A 71 -17.40 -1.94 -11.28
N LYS A 72 -16.98 -1.37 -10.14
CA LYS A 72 -15.60 -1.49 -9.63
C LYS A 72 -15.37 -2.83 -8.91
N ALA A 73 -14.64 -3.75 -9.55
CA ALA A 73 -14.30 -5.05 -8.94
C ALA A 73 -13.08 -5.02 -8.01
N LYS A 74 -12.13 -4.10 -8.20
CA LYS A 74 -10.89 -4.06 -7.42
C LYS A 74 -11.07 -3.23 -6.15
N THR A 75 -10.83 -3.84 -4.99
CA THR A 75 -10.95 -3.20 -3.67
C THR A 75 -9.66 -2.48 -3.24
N THR A 76 -8.48 -2.95 -3.66
CA THR A 76 -7.17 -2.39 -3.30
C THR A 76 -6.50 -1.70 -4.47
N LYS A 77 -5.59 -0.77 -4.18
CA LYS A 77 -4.77 -0.05 -5.18
C LYS A 77 -3.33 -0.54 -5.13
N LYS A 78 -2.56 -0.28 -6.19
CA LYS A 78 -1.09 -0.44 -6.14
C LYS A 78 -0.54 0.73 -5.33
N ILE A 79 0.30 0.43 -4.35
CA ILE A 79 0.95 1.47 -3.55
C ILE A 79 2.22 1.89 -4.27
N VAL A 80 2.35 3.20 -4.51
CA VAL A 80 3.54 3.79 -5.11
C VAL A 80 4.31 4.50 -4.02
N LEU A 81 5.59 4.17 -3.91
CA LEU A 81 6.54 4.82 -3.02
C LEU A 81 7.24 5.94 -3.78
N ARG A 82 7.35 7.10 -3.15
CA ARG A 82 8.19 8.21 -3.60
C ARG A 82 9.49 8.15 -2.81
N LEU A 83 10.58 7.83 -3.50
CA LEU A 83 11.95 7.79 -2.99
C LEU A 83 12.62 9.13 -3.28
N GLU A 84 13.01 9.84 -2.24
CA GLU A 84 13.69 11.14 -2.34
C GLU A 84 15.13 11.00 -1.85
N CYS A 85 16.10 11.35 -2.71
CA CYS A 85 17.51 11.30 -2.34
C CYS A 85 17.79 12.31 -1.21
N VAL A 86 18.49 11.87 -0.17
CA VAL A 86 18.83 12.72 0.99
C VAL A 86 19.90 13.77 0.64
N GLU A 87 20.74 13.48 -0.35
CA GLU A 87 21.83 14.37 -0.77
C GLU A 87 21.29 15.77 -1.13
N PRO A 88 21.79 16.85 -0.46
CA PRO A 88 21.24 18.20 -0.59
C PRO A 88 21.30 18.74 -2.02
N ASN A 89 22.33 18.37 -2.77
CA ASN A 89 22.56 18.83 -4.15
C ASN A 89 21.67 18.12 -5.18
N CYS A 90 21.07 16.97 -4.84
CA CYS A 90 20.37 16.13 -5.80
C CYS A 90 18.85 16.21 -5.66
N ARG A 91 18.34 16.00 -4.43
CA ARG A 91 16.91 15.93 -4.05
C ARG A 91 15.99 15.24 -5.07
N SER A 92 16.54 14.30 -5.84
CA SER A 92 15.81 13.68 -6.95
C SER A 92 14.77 12.72 -6.42
N LYS A 93 13.62 12.68 -7.10
CA LYS A 93 12.47 11.86 -6.71
C LYS A 93 12.29 10.73 -7.71
N ARG A 94 12.14 9.50 -7.23
CA ARG A 94 11.83 8.32 -8.04
C ARG A 94 10.57 7.64 -7.51
N MET A 95 9.66 7.29 -8.42
CA MET A 95 8.46 6.51 -8.10
C MET A 95 8.76 5.02 -8.23
N LEU A 96 8.36 4.23 -7.22
CA LEU A 96 8.48 2.77 -7.23
C LEU A 96 7.14 2.15 -6.84
N ALA A 97 6.53 1.39 -7.76
CA ALA A 97 5.28 0.71 -7.53
C ALA A 97 5.51 -0.67 -6.88
N ILE A 98 4.79 -0.96 -5.80
CA ILE A 98 4.73 -2.29 -5.18
C ILE A 98 3.47 -3.02 -5.65
N LYS A 99 3.42 -4.34 -5.45
CA LYS A 99 2.21 -5.15 -5.58
C LYS A 99 1.08 -4.61 -4.69
N ARG A 100 -0.17 -4.96 -5.02
CA ARG A 100 -1.35 -4.53 -4.25
C ARG A 100 -1.32 -5.17 -2.86
N CYS A 101 -1.59 -4.38 -1.83
CA CYS A 101 -1.67 -4.81 -0.44
C CYS A 101 -2.93 -4.22 0.21
N LYS A 102 -3.50 -4.93 1.18
CA LYS A 102 -4.69 -4.46 1.93
C LYS A 102 -4.30 -3.48 3.03
N HIS A 103 -3.28 -3.83 3.82
CA HIS A 103 -2.72 -2.98 4.88
C HIS A 103 -1.26 -2.67 4.57
N PHE A 104 -0.90 -1.38 4.67
CA PHE A 104 0.43 -0.87 4.43
C PHE A 104 0.84 0.06 5.55
N GLU A 105 1.98 -0.22 6.14
CA GLU A 105 2.55 0.54 7.24
C GLU A 105 3.95 1.02 6.84
N LEU A 106 4.27 2.28 7.17
CA LEU A 106 5.55 2.89 6.82
C LEU A 106 6.39 3.10 8.09
N GLY A 107 7.42 2.28 8.26
CA GLY A 107 8.30 2.29 9.44
C GLY A 107 7.62 1.76 10.71
N GLY A 108 6.80 0.71 10.59
CA GLY A 108 6.25 0.01 11.75
C GLY A 108 7.30 -0.84 12.46
N ASP A 109 6.94 -1.36 13.63
CA ASP A 109 7.85 -2.16 14.44
C ASP A 109 8.29 -3.44 13.75
N LYS A 110 9.58 -3.78 13.92
CA LYS A 110 10.13 -5.03 13.41
C LYS A 110 9.63 -6.17 14.30
N LYS A 111 8.99 -7.17 13.69
CA LYS A 111 8.59 -8.39 14.41
C LYS A 111 9.84 -9.13 14.91
N ARG A 112 9.91 -9.39 16.22
CA ARG A 112 10.94 -10.27 16.81
C ARG A 112 10.61 -11.73 16.53
N LYS A 113 11.62 -12.57 16.26
CA LYS A 113 11.41 -13.96 15.82
C LYS A 113 10.78 -14.89 16.89
N ASN A 114 10.86 -14.58 18.19
CA ASN A 114 10.47 -15.51 19.27
C ASN A 114 9.46 -14.96 20.31
N ALA A 115 8.52 -14.11 19.91
CA ALA A 115 7.50 -13.61 20.86
C ALA A 115 6.27 -14.55 21.02
N ASN A 116 6.11 -15.58 20.17
CA ASN A 116 4.95 -16.49 20.15
C ASN A 116 5.31 -17.93 20.54
N ALA A 117 6.05 -18.13 21.64
CA ALA A 117 6.36 -19.48 22.14
C ALA A 117 6.03 -19.69 23.63
N ARG A 118 5.22 -18.81 24.25
CA ARG A 118 4.86 -18.93 25.69
C ARG A 118 3.35 -18.87 25.96
N CYS A 119 2.50 -19.41 25.08
CA CYS A 119 1.06 -19.39 25.35
C CYS A 119 0.32 -20.64 24.86
N SER A 120 0.90 -21.83 25.11
CA SER A 120 0.17 -23.09 24.88
C SER A 120 0.42 -24.17 25.93
N TRP A 121 1.49 -24.10 26.72
CA TRP A 121 1.77 -25.12 27.75
C TRP A 121 1.16 -24.83 29.13
N ILE A 122 1.04 -23.56 29.53
CA ILE A 122 0.46 -23.20 30.84
C ILE A 122 -1.04 -23.51 30.88
N GLY A 123 -1.74 -23.38 29.75
CA GLY A 123 -3.16 -23.73 29.65
C GLY A 123 -3.44 -25.24 29.75
N TYR A 124 -2.54 -26.09 29.22
CA TYR A 124 -2.74 -27.54 29.22
C TYR A 124 -2.55 -28.15 30.62
N VAL A 125 -1.63 -27.59 31.42
CA VAL A 125 -1.38 -28.05 32.81
C VAL A 125 -2.52 -27.67 33.75
N ILE A 126 -3.14 -26.49 33.58
CA ILE A 126 -4.28 -26.05 34.40
C ILE A 126 -5.57 -26.85 34.07
N ILE A 127 -5.76 -27.27 32.81
CA ILE A 127 -6.93 -28.06 32.42
C ILE A 127 -6.83 -29.51 32.91
N LEU A 128 -5.64 -30.11 32.96
CA LEU A 128 -5.46 -31.48 33.45
C LEU A 128 -5.62 -31.62 34.98
N SER A 129 -5.28 -30.59 35.76
CA SER A 129 -5.46 -30.62 37.22
C SER A 129 -6.90 -30.37 37.68
N LEU A 130 -7.76 -29.84 36.81
CA LEU A 130 -9.20 -29.66 37.06
C LEU A 130 -10.04 -30.88 36.69
N PHE A 131 -9.45 -31.90 36.05
CA PHE A 131 -10.15 -33.13 35.62
C PHE A 131 -9.81 -34.36 36.47
N THR A 132 -8.96 -34.22 37.48
CA THR A 132 -8.60 -35.29 38.44
C THR A 132 -9.01 -34.99 39.89
N LEU A 133 -9.95 -34.06 40.10
CA LEU A 133 -10.65 -33.83 41.36
C LEU A 133 -12.15 -34.03 41.16
#